data_AF-A0A2U3KFH6-F1
#
_entry.id   AF-A0A2U3KFH6-F1
#
_cell.length_a   1.000
_cell.length_b   1.000
_cell.length_c   1.000
_cell.angle_alpha   90.00
_cell.angle_beta   90.00
_cell.angle_gamma   90.00
#
_symmetry.space_group_name_H-M   'P 1'
#
loop_
_entity.id
_entity.type
_entity.pdbx_description
1 polymer ?
#
loop_
_entity_poly.entity_id
_entity_poly.type
_entity_poly.pdbx_seq_one_letter_code
_entity_poly.pdbx_strand_id
1 'polypeptide(L)'
;MLAFYDATVPPLIAQVGALSGEKLAQPIAFAIWNDPGVLYLNLNLKHSIHHRGQLSAYLRPMGSKVPSIYGPSADEPVQSAHA
;
A
#
# COMPACT_ATOMS: atom_id res chain seq x y z
N MET A 1 -13.22 -4.51 8.59
CA MET A 1 -11.94 -4.02 8.05
C MET A 1 -11.95 -4.01 6.52
N LEU A 2 -12.23 -5.13 5.83
CA LEU A 2 -12.32 -5.15 4.35
C LEU A 2 -13.38 -4.19 3.79
N ALA A 3 -14.63 -4.25 4.27
CA ALA A 3 -15.68 -3.33 3.81
C ALA A 3 -15.34 -1.84 4.01
N PHE A 4 -14.58 -1.49 5.05
CA PHE A 4 -14.10 -0.13 5.25
C PHE A 4 -13.06 0.23 4.20
N TYR A 5 -12.09 -0.66 3.96
CA TYR A 5 -11.05 -0.45 2.94
C TYR A 5 -11.68 -0.24 1.56
N ASP A 6 -12.61 -1.13 1.17
CA ASP A 6 -13.28 -1.09 -0.13
C ASP A 6 -14.12 0.18 -0.31
N ALA A 7 -14.77 0.65 0.75
CA ALA A 7 -15.59 1.86 0.70
C ALA A 7 -14.79 3.16 0.74
N THR A 8 -13.57 3.17 1.31
CA THR A 8 -12.84 4.41 1.63
C THR A 8 -11.61 4.63 0.76
N VAL A 9 -10.84 3.60 0.44
CA VAL A 9 -9.55 3.77 -0.25
C VAL A 9 -9.72 4.17 -1.72
N PRO A 10 -10.59 3.52 -2.53
CA PRO A 10 -10.76 3.92 -3.93
C PRO A 10 -11.14 5.40 -4.13
N PRO A 11 -12.16 5.98 -3.43
CA PRO A 11 -12.48 7.38 -3.61
C PRO A 11 -11.37 8.32 -3.12
N LEU A 12 -10.61 7.95 -2.08
CA LEU A 12 -9.46 8.75 -1.64
C LEU A 12 -8.33 8.78 -2.67
N ILE A 13 -8.04 7.64 -3.31
CA ILE A 13 -7.06 7.59 -4.41
C ILE A 13 -7.53 8.46 -5.59
N ALA A 14 -8.82 8.42 -5.94
CA ALA A 14 -9.39 9.29 -6.97
C ALA A 14 -9.26 10.78 -6.63
N GLN A 15 -9.54 11.16 -5.38
CA GLN A 15 -9.37 12.53 -4.91
C GLN A 15 -7.91 13.00 -5.00
N VAL A 16 -6.96 12.17 -4.57
CA VAL A 16 -5.52 12.48 -4.68
C VAL A 16 -5.10 12.60 -6.13
N GLY A 17 -5.57 11.73 -7.02
CA GLY A 17 -5.28 11.76 -8.44
C GLY A 17 -5.82 12.99 -9.18
N ALA A 18 -6.81 13.68 -8.61
CA ALA A 18 -7.36 14.93 -9.15
C ALA A 18 -6.62 16.19 -8.66
N LEU A 19 -5.69 16.07 -7.72
CA LEU A 19 -4.92 17.21 -7.22
C LEU A 19 -3.83 17.62 -8.22
N SER A 20 -3.58 18.93 -8.33
CA SER A 20 -2.47 19.44 -9.14
C SER A 20 -1.12 19.17 -8.49
N GLY A 21 -0.05 19.17 -9.29
CA GLY A 21 1.31 19.05 -8.79
C GLY A 21 1.67 20.17 -7.83
N GLU A 22 1.22 21.40 -8.10
CA GLU A 22 1.42 22.55 -7.22
C GLU A 22 0.78 22.32 -5.85
N LYS A 23 -0.43 21.74 -5.81
CA LYS A 23 -1.12 21.43 -4.56
C LYS A 23 -0.36 20.35 -3.77
N LEU A 24 0.17 19.33 -4.45
CA LEU A 24 0.95 18.26 -3.84
C LEU A 24 2.32 18.72 -3.35
N ALA A 25 2.87 19.79 -3.92
CA ALA A 25 4.14 20.39 -3.50
C ALA A 25 4.01 21.31 -2.27
N GLN A 26 2.79 21.69 -1.87
CA GLN A 26 2.60 22.55 -0.70
C GLN A 26 2.87 21.82 0.62
N PRO A 27 3.55 22.46 1.59
CA PRO A 27 3.71 21.91 2.93
C PRO A 27 2.37 21.71 3.64
N ILE A 28 2.24 20.59 4.34
CA ILE A 28 1.11 20.29 5.22
C ILE A 28 1.69 20.07 6.62
N ALA A 29 1.24 20.85 7.61
CA ALA A 29 1.60 20.60 8.99
C ALA A 29 0.86 19.36 9.49
N PHE A 30 1.60 18.33 9.92
CA PHE A 30 1.07 17.10 10.48
C PHE A 30 1.90 16.66 11.68
N ALA A 31 1.32 16.78 12.88
CA ALA A 31 2.00 16.56 14.15
C ALA A 31 3.30 17.37 14.25
N ILE A 32 4.46 16.70 14.25
CA ILE A 32 5.78 17.34 14.32
C ILE A 32 6.41 17.61 12.94
N TRP A 33 5.74 17.20 11.86
CA TRP A 33 6.22 17.33 10.49
C TRP A 33 5.56 18.50 9.77
N ASN A 34 6.28 19.05 8.80
CA ASN A 34 5.77 20.10 7.91
C ASN A 34 6.38 19.90 6.52
N ASP A 35 5.91 18.87 5.82
CA ASP A 35 6.46 18.42 4.55
C ASP A 35 5.47 18.62 3.39
N PRO A 36 5.94 18.68 2.14
CA PRO A 36 5.06 18.65 0.98
C PRO A 36 4.10 17.46 1.00
N GLY A 37 2.84 17.68 0.59
CA GLY A 37 1.80 16.64 0.53
C GLY A 37 2.25 15.34 -0.15
N VAL A 38 3.04 15.44 -1.23
CA VAL A 38 3.60 14.27 -1.93
C VAL A 38 4.49 13.39 -1.05
N LEU A 39 5.21 13.97 -0.07
CA LEU A 39 6.05 13.19 0.84
C LEU A 39 5.22 12.39 1.82
N TYR A 40 4.08 12.92 2.28
CA TYR A 40 3.13 12.14 3.09
C TYR A 40 2.51 10.99 2.30
N LEU A 41 2.20 11.17 1.00
CA LEU A 41 1.71 10.07 0.16
C LEU A 41 2.75 8.94 0.04
N ASN A 42 4.02 9.31 -0.17
CA ASN A 42 5.13 8.36 -0.18
C ASN A 42 5.30 7.64 1.17
N LEU A 43 5.17 8.35 2.29
CA LEU A 43 5.18 7.75 3.63
C LEU A 43 4.05 6.73 3.79
N ASN A 44 2.81 7.10 3.44
CA ASN A 44 1.64 6.22 3.52
C ASN A 44 1.80 4.96 2.66
N LEU A 45 2.32 5.12 1.44
CA LEU A 45 2.59 4.00 0.54
C LEU A 45 3.63 3.04 1.15
N LYS A 46 4.77 3.56 1.61
CA LYS A 46 5.83 2.75 2.23
C LYS A 46 5.37 2.07 3.51
N HIS A 47 4.61 2.78 4.34
CA HIS A 47 4.02 2.23 5.57
C HIS A 47 3.06 1.07 5.27
N SER A 48 2.20 1.23 4.26
CA SER A 48 1.28 0.17 3.82
C SER A 48 2.02 -1.05 3.28
N ILE A 49 3.07 -0.84 2.49
CA ILE A 49 3.93 -1.91 1.96
C ILE A 49 4.63 -2.66 3.10
N HIS A 50 5.21 -1.93 4.05
CA HIS A 50 5.89 -2.50 5.22
C HIS A 50 4.96 -3.39 6.03
N HIS A 51 3.78 -2.89 6.42
CA HIS A 51 2.84 -3.67 7.22
C HIS A 51 2.15 -4.78 6.43
N ARG A 52 2.02 -4.67 5.10
CA ARG A 52 1.60 -5.81 4.27
C ARG A 52 2.61 -6.96 4.34
N GLY A 53 3.92 -6.66 4.36
CA GLY A 53 4.97 -7.65 4.58
C GLY A 53 4.92 -8.26 5.98
N GLN A 54 4.67 -7.45 7.00
CA GLN A 54 4.49 -7.96 8.37
C GLN A 54 3.27 -8.88 8.49
N LEU A 55 2.12 -8.48 7.90
CA LEU A 55 0.90 -9.28 7.89
C LEU A 55 1.12 -10.62 7.17
N SER A 56 1.80 -10.62 6.02
CA SER A 56 2.07 -11.86 5.29
C SER A 56 2.98 -12.81 6.06
N ALA A 57 3.96 -12.29 6.81
CA ALA A 57 4.81 -13.07 7.69
C ALA A 57 4.02 -13.73 8.84
N TYR A 58 2.97 -13.08 9.35
CA TYR A 58 2.10 -13.67 10.38
C TYR A 58 1.08 -14.64 9.82
N LEU A 59 0.50 -14.37 8.64
CA LEU A 59 -0.51 -15.22 8.03
C LEU A 59 -0.02 -16.65 7.78
N ARG A 60 1.25 -16.81 7.39
CA ARG A 60 1.82 -18.12 7.06
C ARG A 60 1.86 -19.11 8.23
N PRO A 61 2.47 -18.81 9.39
CA PRO A 61 2.43 -19.72 10.55
C PRO A 61 1.01 -19.93 11.10
N MET A 62 0.06 -19.05 10.77
CA MET A 62 -1.36 -19.24 11.09
C MET A 62 -2.11 -20.13 10.07
N GLY A 63 -1.39 -20.74 9.12
CA GLY A 63 -1.97 -21.67 8.14
C GLY A 63 -2.70 -21.00 6.97
N SER A 64 -2.63 -19.67 6.85
CA SER A 64 -3.20 -18.96 5.70
C SER A 64 -2.25 -19.02 4.50
N LYS A 65 -2.83 -19.09 3.30
CA LYS A 65 -2.10 -18.84 2.05
C LYS A 65 -1.73 -17.37 1.96
N VAL A 66 -0.59 -17.06 1.33
CA VAL A 66 -0.16 -15.70 1.07
C VAL A 66 0.10 -15.55 -0.44
N PRO A 67 -0.50 -14.54 -1.09
CA PRO A 67 -0.34 -14.36 -2.53
C PRO A 67 1.08 -13.91 -2.90
N SER A 68 1.39 -14.00 -4.19
CA SER A 68 2.51 -13.29 -4.80
C SER A 68 2.30 -11.77 -4.64
N ILE A 69 3.36 -11.06 -4.25
CA ILE A 69 3.30 -9.60 -4.01
C ILE A 69 4.33 -8.85 -4.86
N TYR A 70 5.58 -9.28 -4.82
CA TYR A 70 6.69 -8.72 -5.60
C TYR A 70 7.47 -9.79 -6.38
N GLY A 71 6.88 -10.98 -6.48
CA GLY A 71 7.55 -12.20 -6.88
C GLY A 71 6.84 -13.39 -6.28
N PRO A 72 7.19 -14.61 -6.73
CA PRO A 72 6.52 -15.82 -6.31
C PRO A 72 6.47 -15.96 -4.79
N SER A 73 5.38 -16.51 -4.29
CA SER A 73 5.25 -16.95 -2.90
C SER A 73 5.31 -18.49 -2.83
N ALA A 74 5.37 -19.04 -1.62
CA ALA A 74 5.24 -20.49 -1.45
C ALA A 74 3.88 -21.04 -1.93
N ASP A 75 2.85 -20.19 -1.95
CA ASP A 75 1.47 -20.53 -2.31
C ASP A 75 1.14 -20.20 -3.79
N GLU A 76 1.93 -19.32 -4.41
CA GLU A 76 1.82 -18.87 -5.79
C GLU A 76 3.22 -18.88 -6.45
N PRO A 77 3.73 -20.07 -6.82
CA PRO A 77 5.04 -20.19 -7.46
C PRO A 77 5.01 -19.59 -8.87
N VAL A 78 6.19 -19.31 -9.43
CA VAL A 78 6.30 -18.93 -10.85
C VAL A 78 5.73 -20.06 -11.68
N GLN A 79 4.70 -19.77 -12.48
CA GLN A 79 4.23 -20.70 -13.50
C GLN A 79 5.38 -20.90 -14.48
N SER A 80 6.06 -22.04 -14.42
CA SER A 80 7.03 -22.42 -15.44
C SER A 80 6.27 -22.45 -16.76
N ALA A 81 6.70 -21.65 -17.75
CA ALA A 81 6.21 -21.77 -19.11
C ALA A 81 6.36 -23.24 -19.51
N HIS A 82 5.25 -23.93 -19.73
CA HIS A 82 5.24 -25.30 -20.24
C HIS A 82 6.03 -25.29 -21.57
N ALA A 83 7.14 -26.03 -21.59
CA ALA A 83 7.78 -26.48 -22.81
C ALA A 83 7.13 -27.80 -23.26
#